data_AF-A0A656JQT3-F1
#
_entry.id   AF-A0A656JQT3-F1
#
_cell.length_a   1.000
_cell.length_b   1.000
_cell.length_c   1.000
_cell.angle_alpha   90.00
_cell.angle_beta   90.00
_cell.angle_gamma   90.00
#
_symmetry.space_group_name_H-M   'P 1'
#
loop_
_entity.id
_entity.type
_entity.pdbx_description
1 polymer ?
#
loop_
_entity_poly.entity_id
_entity_poly.type
_entity_poly.pdbx_seq_one_letter_code
_entity_poly.pdbx_strand_id
1 'polypeptide(L)'
;MPQVDELCEALLDLYGAVEESSLAVSERFFDVAEQAHEALINMLDQVAAGQNVEPRPECVRALNDLLDQALDPSATGLVKSDGNRTLSVTELNAATEQ
;
A
#
# COMPACT_ATOMS: atom_id res chain seq x y z
N MET A 1 -11.80 -5.94 -20.89
CA MET A 1 -13.08 -5.29 -20.56
C MET A 1 -12.75 -4.13 -19.65
N PRO A 2 -12.81 -2.87 -20.14
CA PRO A 2 -12.15 -1.75 -19.47
C PRO A 2 -12.57 -1.59 -18.00
N GLN A 3 -13.81 -1.93 -17.64
CA GLN A 3 -14.29 -1.85 -16.26
C GLN A 3 -13.61 -2.87 -15.33
N VAL A 4 -13.45 -4.12 -15.79
CA VAL A 4 -12.81 -5.18 -15.00
C VAL A 4 -11.30 -4.93 -14.91
N ASP A 5 -10.70 -4.51 -16.03
CA ASP A 5 -9.27 -4.18 -16.11
C ASP A 5 -8.92 -3.06 -15.13
N GLU A 6 -9.70 -1.97 -15.08
CA GLU A 6 -9.49 -0.85 -14.15
C GLU A 6 -9.54 -1.28 -12.69
N LEU A 7 -10.50 -2.12 -12.31
CA LEU A 7 -10.62 -2.59 -10.93
C LEU A 7 -9.48 -3.55 -10.55
N CYS A 8 -9.07 -4.42 -11.48
CA CYS A 8 -7.91 -5.29 -11.29
C CYS A 8 -6.61 -4.49 -11.15
N GLU A 9 -6.41 -3.45 -11.97
CA GLU A 9 -5.23 -2.59 -11.92
C GLU A 9 -5.13 -1.88 -10.56
N ALA A 10 -6.23 -1.25 -10.11
CA ALA A 10 -6.26 -0.58 -8.81
C ALA A 10 -6.00 -1.53 -7.62
N LEU A 11 -6.45 -2.80 -7.72
CA LEU A 11 -6.13 -3.83 -6.73
C LEU A 11 -4.66 -4.24 -6.75
N LEU A 12 -4.07 -4.40 -7.93
CA LEU A 12 -2.65 -4.70 -8.08
C LEU A 12 -1.78 -3.58 -7.52
N ASP A 13 -2.13 -2.32 -7.80
CA ASP A 13 -1.45 -1.16 -7.26
C ASP A 13 -1.56 -1.12 -5.73
N LEU A 14 -2.75 -1.40 -5.19
CA LEU A 14 -2.96 -1.47 -3.75
C LEU A 14 -2.04 -2.49 -3.07
N TYR A 15 -1.93 -3.68 -3.64
CA TYR A 15 -1.05 -4.72 -3.12
C TYR A 15 0.43 -4.36 -3.31
N GLY A 16 0.80 -3.79 -4.45
CA GLY A 16 2.15 -3.31 -4.72
C GLY A 16 2.61 -2.27 -3.69
N ALA A 17 1.75 -1.30 -3.35
CA ALA A 17 2.05 -0.30 -2.34
C ALA A 17 2.33 -0.91 -0.94
N VAL A 18 1.64 -2.01 -0.59
CA VAL A 18 1.92 -2.75 0.64
C VAL A 18 3.23 -3.52 0.56
N GLU A 19 3.52 -4.19 -0.56
CA GLU A 19 4.78 -4.90 -0.79
C GLU A 19 5.99 -3.96 -0.71
N GLU A 20 5.84 -2.75 -1.24
CA GLU A 20 6.85 -1.68 -1.19
C GLU A 20 6.95 -1.01 0.20
N SER A 21 6.13 -1.42 1.17
CA SER A 21 6.00 -0.78 2.50
C SER A 21 5.62 0.70 2.44
N SER A 22 5.05 1.13 1.31
CA SER A 22 4.53 2.47 1.10
C SER A 22 3.17 2.63 1.81
N LEU A 23 2.32 1.60 1.77
CA LEU A 23 1.03 1.61 2.43
C LEU A 23 1.03 0.72 3.68
N ALA A 24 0.53 1.27 4.80
CA ALA A 24 0.33 0.49 6.01
C ALA A 24 -0.95 -0.36 5.92
N VAL A 25 -0.81 -1.66 6.19
CA VAL A 25 -1.97 -2.56 6.29
C VAL A 25 -2.79 -2.19 7.52
N SER A 26 -4.09 -1.97 7.32
CA SER A 26 -5.05 -1.57 8.34
C SER A 26 -6.39 -2.31 8.15
N GLU A 27 -7.31 -2.20 9.11
CA GLU A 27 -8.67 -2.76 8.97
C GLU A 27 -9.36 -2.21 7.70
N ARG A 28 -9.24 -0.90 7.48
CA ARG A 28 -9.75 -0.23 6.29
C ARG A 28 -9.16 -0.78 4.98
N PHE A 29 -7.90 -1.20 4.99
CA PHE A 29 -7.29 -1.86 3.82
C PHE A 29 -8.01 -3.16 3.48
N PHE A 30 -8.28 -3.99 4.48
CA PHE A 30 -8.97 -5.26 4.26
C PHE A 30 -10.42 -5.04 3.81
N ASP A 31 -11.14 -4.10 4.44
CA ASP A 31 -12.52 -3.78 4.05
C ASP A 31 -12.61 -3.33 2.59
N VAL A 32 -11.70 -2.47 2.15
CA VAL A 32 -11.68 -1.96 0.77
C VAL A 32 -11.26 -3.06 -0.21
N ALA A 33 -10.28 -3.88 0.15
CA ALA A 33 -9.86 -5.02 -0.67
C ALA A 33 -10.99 -6.05 -0.82
N GLU A 34 -11.69 -6.40 0.25
CA GLU A 34 -12.84 -7.30 0.23
C GLU A 34 -13.95 -6.77 -0.69
N GLN A 35 -14.34 -5.50 -0.53
CA GLN A 35 -15.32 -4.85 -1.40
C GLN A 35 -14.92 -4.89 -2.87
N ALA A 36 -13.64 -4.69 -3.18
CA ALA A 36 -13.14 -4.76 -4.55
C ALA A 36 -13.18 -6.19 -5.11
N HIS A 37 -12.84 -7.20 -4.30
CA HIS A 37 -12.97 -8.61 -4.70
C HIS A 37 -14.42 -9.02 -4.94
N GLU A 38 -15.35 -8.62 -4.05
CA GLU A 38 -16.79 -8.86 -4.26
C GLU A 38 -17.30 -8.16 -5.51
N ALA A 39 -16.85 -6.93 -5.77
CA ALA A 39 -17.19 -6.20 -6.99
C ALA A 39 -16.69 -6.94 -8.24
N LEU A 40 -15.45 -7.45 -8.23
CA LEU A 40 -14.91 -8.26 -9.32
C LEU A 40 -15.71 -9.53 -9.55
N ILE A 41 -16.06 -10.27 -8.48
CA ILE A 41 -16.86 -11.50 -8.59
C ILE A 41 -18.21 -11.20 -9.24
N ASN A 42 -18.90 -10.14 -8.79
CA ASN A 42 -20.17 -9.73 -9.39
C ASN A 42 -20.03 -9.34 -10.86
N MET A 43 -18.95 -8.64 -11.24
CA MET A 43 -18.69 -8.27 -12.63
C MET A 43 -18.40 -9.52 -13.48
N LEU A 44 -17.63 -10.49 -12.97
CA LEU A 44 -17.37 -11.76 -13.65
C LEU A 44 -18.64 -12.60 -13.79
N ASP A 45 -19.55 -12.56 -12.81
CA ASP A 45 -20.86 -13.21 -12.90
C ASP A 45 -21.72 -12.60 -14.02
N GLN A 46 -21.78 -11.26 -14.12
CA GLN A 46 -22.46 -10.58 -15.22
C GLN A 46 -21.89 -10.98 -16.58
N VAL A 47 -20.57 -11.11 -16.70
CA VAL A 47 -19.90 -11.59 -17.92
C VAL A 47 -20.30 -13.03 -18.23
N ALA A 48 -20.28 -13.90 -17.23
CA ALA A 48 -20.67 -15.30 -17.39
C ALA A 48 -22.15 -15.44 -17.78
N ALA A 49 -23.01 -14.56 -17.28
CA ALA A 49 -24.42 -14.45 -17.63
C ALA A 49 -24.67 -13.79 -19.01
N GLY A 50 -23.62 -13.30 -19.69
CA GLY A 50 -23.73 -12.58 -20.96
C GLY A 50 -24.40 -11.20 -20.83
N GLN A 51 -24.39 -10.62 -19.63
CA GLN A 51 -24.92 -9.30 -19.32
C GLN A 51 -23.87 -8.21 -19.59
N ASN A 52 -24.34 -6.95 -19.68
CA ASN A 52 -23.43 -5.82 -19.77
C ASN A 52 -22.82 -5.53 -18.40
N VAL A 53 -21.48 -5.48 -18.33
CA VAL A 53 -20.75 -5.22 -17.09
C VAL A 53 -21.00 -3.79 -16.62
N GLU A 54 -21.53 -3.65 -15.41
CA GLU A 54 -21.72 -2.35 -14.77
C GLU A 54 -20.40 -1.85 -14.16
N PRO A 55 -20.00 -0.59 -14.42
CA PRO A 55 -18.81 0.00 -13.82
C PRO A 55 -19.01 0.20 -12.31
N ARG A 56 -17.95 -0.01 -11.53
CA ARG A 56 -17.91 0.15 -10.07
C ARG A 56 -16.99 1.32 -9.67
N PRO A 57 -17.30 2.57 -10.07
CA PRO A 57 -16.40 3.71 -9.86
C PRO A 57 -16.20 4.04 -8.36
N GLU A 58 -17.16 3.65 -7.52
CA GLU A 58 -17.06 3.79 -6.06
C GLU A 58 -15.99 2.88 -5.46
N CYS A 59 -15.90 1.62 -5.91
CA CYS A 59 -14.85 0.69 -5.49
C CYS A 59 -13.47 1.19 -5.95
N VAL A 60 -13.36 1.60 -7.21
CA VAL A 60 -12.10 2.13 -7.76
C VAL A 60 -11.66 3.39 -7.00
N ARG A 61 -12.60 4.30 -6.68
CA ARG A 61 -12.30 5.48 -5.87
C ARG A 61 -11.85 5.13 -4.46
N ALA A 62 -12.47 4.14 -3.81
CA ALA A 62 -12.07 3.72 -2.47
C ALA A 62 -10.64 3.14 -2.45
N LEU A 63 -10.27 2.36 -3.47
CA LEU A 63 -8.91 1.85 -3.66
C LEU A 63 -7.91 3.00 -3.86
N ASN A 64 -8.25 3.97 -4.73
CA ASN A 64 -7.39 5.12 -5.00
C ASN A 64 -7.24 6.04 -3.77
N ASP A 65 -8.30 6.27 -3.00
CA ASP A 65 -8.26 7.04 -1.74
C ASP A 65 -7.35 6.37 -0.70
N LEU A 66 -7.34 5.04 -0.68
CA LEU A 66 -6.44 4.27 0.18
C LEU A 66 -4.97 4.36 -0.30
N LEU A 67 -4.75 4.33 -1.62
CA LEU A 67 -3.43 4.54 -2.22
C LEU A 67 -2.89 5.96 -1.99
N ASP A 68 -3.73 6.97 -1.99
CA ASP A 68 -3.34 8.37 -1.68
C ASP A 68 -2.85 8.53 -0.23
N GLN A 69 -3.32 7.65 0.67
CA GLN A 69 -2.85 7.57 2.05
C GLN A 69 -1.52 6.79 2.20
N ALA A 70 -1.02 6.15 1.13
CA ALA A 70 0.29 5.54 1.16
C ALA A 70 1.34 6.63 1.42
N LEU A 71 2.35 6.28 2.21
CA LEU A 71 3.41 7.18 2.64
C LEU A 71 4.05 7.82 1.41
N ASP A 72 3.82 9.12 1.24
CA ASP A 72 4.41 9.90 0.17
C ASP A 72 5.94 9.65 0.18
N PRO A 73 6.58 9.25 -0.93
CA PRO A 73 8.02 9.05 -0.97
C PRO A 73 8.79 10.35 -0.65
N SER A 74 8.13 11.52 -0.65
CA SER A 74 8.71 12.77 -0.13
C SER A 74 8.66 12.88 1.41
N ALA A 75 7.78 12.16 2.11
CA ALA A 75 7.65 12.20 3.57
C ALA A 75 8.72 11.37 4.29
N THR A 76 9.28 10.34 3.65
CA THR A 76 10.43 9.56 4.16
C THR A 76 11.77 10.29 4.00
N GLY A 77 11.80 11.42 3.28
CA GLY A 77 13.00 12.23 3.02
C GLY A 77 13.44 13.17 4.15
N LEU A 78 12.78 13.19 5.31
CA LEU A 78 13.15 14.03 6.45
C LEU A 78 13.77 13.27 7.63
N VAL A 79 14.51 12.19 7.37
CA VAL A 79 15.68 11.92 8.22
C VAL A 79 16.70 13.03 7.90
N LYS A 80 16.50 14.22 8.48
CA LYS A 80 17.63 15.08 8.78
C LYS A 80 18.55 14.21 9.61
N SER A 81 19.61 13.70 8.99
CA SER A 81 20.80 13.30 9.69
C SER A 81 21.23 14.52 10.49
N ASP A 82 20.79 14.60 11.74
CA ASP A 82 21.37 15.48 12.73
C ASP A 82 22.80 14.98 12.92
N GLY A 83 23.68 15.54 12.11
CA GLY A 83 25.10 15.30 12.17
C GLY A 83 25.64 15.92 13.45
N ASN A 84 25.39 15.30 14.60
CA ASN A 84 26.15 15.55 15.81
C ASN A 84 25.95 14.48 16.90
N ARG A 85 26.57 13.31 16.72
CA ARG A 85 27.40 12.75 17.81
C ARG A 85 28.37 11.70 17.29
N THR A 86 29.53 12.17 16.87
CA THR A 86 30.76 11.36 16.90
C THR A 86 31.04 11.03 18.37
N LEU A 87 30.44 9.95 18.89
CA LEU A 87 30.90 9.35 20.14
C LEU A 87 32.21 8.65 19.81
N SER A 88 33.32 9.32 20.11
CA SER A 88 34.68 8.89 19.86
C SER A 88 34.88 7.45 20.35
N VAL A 89 35.19 6.54 19.42
CA VAL A 89 35.72 5.21 19.72
C VAL A 89 37.15 5.38 20.20
N THR A 90 37.30 5.83 21.43
CA THR A 90 38.54 5.86 22.22
C THR A 90 38.00 6.04 23.64
N GLU A 91 37.70 4.98 24.39
CA GLU A 91 38.64 4.37 25.32
C GLU A 91 37.99 3.10 25.89
N LEU A 92 38.11 1.97 25.19
CA LEU A 92 37.87 0.64 25.77
C LEU A 92 39.19 -0.13 25.80
N ASN A 93 40.19 0.42 26.49
CA ASN A 93 41.48 -0.24 26.70
C ASN A 93 42.03 0.12 28.09
N ALA A 94 41.32 -0.25 29.16
CA ALA A 94 41.84 -0.32 30.53
C ALA A 94 40.78 -0.90 31.50
N ALA A 95 40.51 -2.22 31.47
CA ALA A 95 39.69 -2.81 32.54
C ALA A 95 39.80 -4.33 32.79
N THR A 96 40.77 -5.07 32.26
CA THR A 96 40.93 -6.49 32.66
C THR A 96 42.39 -6.93 32.65
N GLU A 97 43.18 -6.42 33.59
CA GLU A 97 44.43 -7.04 34.05
C GLU A 97 44.44 -7.00 35.58
N GLN A 98 43.74 -7.93 36.25
CA GLN A 98 44.05 -8.39 37.61
C GLN A 98 43.61 -9.84 37.78
#